data_AF-F6RWI0-F1
#
_entry.id   AF-F6RWI0-F1
#
_cell.length_a   1.000
_cell.length_b   1.000
_cell.length_c   1.000
_cell.angle_alpha   90.00
_cell.angle_beta   90.00
_cell.angle_gamma   90.00
#
_symmetry.space_group_name_H-M   'P 1'
#
loop_
_entity.id
_entity.type
_entity.pdbx_description
1 polymer ?
#
loop_
_entity_poly.entity_id
_entity_poly.type
_entity_poly.pdbx_seq_one_letter_code
_entity_poly.pdbx_strand_id
1 'polypeptide(L)'
;MEELEQGLLMQPWAWLQLAENSLLAKAYITRQGYALLVSDLQQVWHEQVDTSVISQRAKELNKRLTAPPEAFLRHLDDLLRPLLKDASCPGTATFSCDRVAEALILQVRSELSGLPFYWNFHCILASPSLVSQHLIRPLMGMSLALQCQVRDLTTLLHMKDLEIQDYQESGATLSRDRLKTEPFEESSFLERFMVEKLPEACSVGDGRPFIANLQSMYMAVTRQAIQVGQKHHDTGTYSRGDPHTSSSAFSQGTDNQRLNQLEEPVSSTPSLPGPETEPTVSSGPMQKPQLLKVKRKKLRGLFS
;
A
#
# COMPACT_ATOMS: atom_id res chain seq x y z
N MET A 1 3.76 -21.55 -9.80
CA MET A 1 4.76 -20.96 -8.89
C MET A 1 4.60 -19.44 -8.81
N GLU A 2 4.52 -18.74 -9.95
CA GLU A 2 4.25 -17.29 -9.98
C GLU A 2 2.91 -16.89 -9.33
N GLU A 3 1.86 -17.71 -9.46
CA GLU A 3 0.56 -17.47 -8.82
C GLU A 3 0.65 -17.38 -7.29
N LEU A 4 1.57 -18.14 -6.67
CA LEU A 4 1.76 -18.10 -5.22
C LEU A 4 2.37 -16.78 -4.77
N GLU A 5 3.36 -16.28 -5.51
CA GLU A 5 4.03 -15.00 -5.23
C GLU A 5 3.09 -13.81 -5.47
N GLN A 6 2.31 -13.84 -6.56
CA GLN A 6 1.28 -12.83 -6.80
C GLN A 6 0.21 -12.83 -5.71
N GLY A 7 -0.24 -14.02 -5.29
CA GLY A 7 -1.20 -14.16 -4.19
C GLY A 7 -0.64 -13.69 -2.84
N LEU A 8 0.65 -13.93 -2.58
CA LEU A 8 1.36 -13.46 -1.39
C LEU A 8 1.53 -11.93 -1.33
N LEU A 9 1.72 -11.29 -2.49
CA LEU A 9 1.75 -9.82 -2.59
C LEU A 9 0.42 -9.20 -2.17
N MET A 10 -0.66 -9.93 -2.36
CA MET A 10 -2.04 -9.56 -2.03
C MET A 10 -2.46 -9.97 -0.61
N GLN A 11 -1.53 -10.40 0.23
CA GLN A 11 -1.80 -10.67 1.65
C GLN A 11 -1.34 -9.50 2.52
N PRO A 12 -2.11 -9.15 3.57
CA PRO A 12 -1.66 -8.21 4.58
C PRO A 12 -0.53 -8.85 5.39
N TRP A 13 0.29 -8.00 6.01
CA TRP A 13 1.15 -8.45 7.08
C TRP A 13 0.32 -8.70 8.34
N ALA A 14 0.74 -9.70 9.10
CA ALA A 14 0.24 -9.98 10.41
C ALA A 14 1.38 -10.06 11.41
N TRP A 15 1.03 -9.95 12.68
CA TRP A 15 1.99 -10.01 13.78
C TRP A 15 1.83 -11.34 14.52
N LEU A 16 2.95 -12.04 14.73
CA LEU A 16 3.02 -13.36 15.34
C LEU A 16 3.83 -13.28 16.66
N GLN A 17 3.17 -13.57 17.78
CA GLN A 17 3.85 -13.75 19.07
C GLN A 17 4.54 -15.12 19.10
N LEU A 18 5.82 -15.11 19.45
CA LEU A 18 6.57 -16.30 19.83
C LEU A 18 6.91 -16.22 21.32
N ALA A 19 7.49 -17.28 21.89
CA ALA A 19 7.81 -17.31 23.32
C ALA A 19 8.79 -16.22 23.75
N GLU A 20 9.82 -15.93 22.93
CA GLU A 20 10.91 -15.01 23.29
C GLU A 20 10.96 -13.75 22.41
N ASN A 21 10.28 -13.77 21.27
CA ASN A 21 10.34 -12.73 20.26
C ASN A 21 9.01 -12.59 19.51
N SER A 22 8.96 -11.68 18.54
CA SER A 22 7.82 -11.48 17.67
C SER A 22 8.29 -11.36 16.23
N LEU A 23 7.44 -11.79 15.30
CA LEU A 23 7.70 -11.71 13.87
C LEU A 23 6.51 -11.06 13.16
N LEU A 24 6.80 -10.36 12.07
CA LEU A 24 5.81 -10.06 11.05
C LEU A 24 5.80 -11.19 10.03
N ALA A 25 4.63 -11.67 9.67
CA ALA A 25 4.48 -12.73 8.69
C ALA A 25 3.29 -12.49 7.78
N LYS A 26 3.38 -13.01 6.56
CA LYS A 26 2.26 -13.18 5.66
C LYS A 26 2.43 -14.44 4.84
N ALA A 27 1.34 -15.14 4.60
CA ALA A 27 1.35 -16.41 3.91
C ALA A 27 0.20 -16.48 2.92
N TYR A 28 0.45 -17.13 1.79
CA TYR A 28 -0.58 -17.47 0.82
C TYR A 28 -0.52 -18.96 0.51
N ILE A 29 -1.59 -19.66 0.86
CA ILE A 29 -1.70 -21.11 0.73
C ILE A 29 -2.74 -21.45 -0.34
N THR A 30 -2.40 -22.39 -1.22
CA THR A 30 -3.29 -22.94 -2.24
C THR A 30 -3.28 -24.46 -2.16
N ARG A 31 -3.95 -25.15 -3.09
CA ARG A 31 -3.86 -26.62 -3.20
C ARG A 31 -2.52 -27.10 -3.76
N GLN A 32 -1.77 -26.23 -4.44
CA GLN A 32 -0.52 -26.60 -5.12
C GLN A 32 0.72 -26.36 -4.26
N GLY A 33 0.57 -25.66 -3.14
CA GLY A 33 1.69 -25.22 -2.32
C GLY A 33 1.39 -23.93 -1.57
N TYR A 34 2.44 -23.34 -1.00
CA TYR A 34 2.37 -22.06 -0.34
C TYR A 34 3.59 -21.19 -0.61
N ALA A 35 3.41 -19.89 -0.41
CA ALA A 35 4.50 -18.94 -0.25
C ALA A 35 4.33 -18.23 1.10
N LEU A 36 5.45 -18.06 1.82
CA LEU A 36 5.52 -17.47 3.15
C LEU A 36 6.62 -16.41 3.16
N LEU A 37 6.33 -15.26 3.75
CA LEU A 37 7.30 -14.22 4.02
C LEU A 37 7.27 -13.88 5.51
N VAL A 38 8.45 -13.77 6.12
CA VAL A 38 8.65 -13.53 7.55
C VAL A 38 9.68 -12.42 7.75
N SER A 39 9.51 -11.57 8.74
CA SER A 39 10.48 -10.54 9.10
C SER A 39 10.50 -10.29 10.60
N ASP A 40 11.68 -10.03 11.14
CA ASP A 40 11.92 -9.55 12.51
C ASP A 40 12.20 -8.04 12.54
N LEU A 41 11.86 -7.34 11.44
CA LEU A 41 12.19 -5.93 11.16
C LEU A 41 13.67 -5.63 10.92
N GLN A 42 14.55 -6.64 10.95
CA GLN A 42 15.98 -6.51 10.62
C GLN A 42 16.31 -7.24 9.32
N GLN A 43 15.77 -8.44 9.15
CA GLN A 43 15.92 -9.30 7.99
C GLN A 43 14.55 -9.77 7.52
N VAL A 44 14.53 -10.30 6.30
CA VAL A 44 13.34 -10.85 5.68
C VAL A 44 13.69 -12.22 5.16
N TRP A 45 12.87 -13.21 5.52
CA TRP A 45 13.00 -14.58 5.07
C TRP A 45 11.79 -14.98 4.25
N HIS A 46 12.03 -15.87 3.29
CA HIS A 46 11.05 -16.38 2.34
C HIS A 46 11.14 -17.90 2.28
N GLU A 47 9.99 -18.53 2.17
CA GLU A 47 9.88 -19.94 1.79
C GLU A 47 8.77 -20.09 0.75
N GLN A 48 9.05 -20.87 -0.28
CA GLN A 48 8.07 -21.32 -1.25
C GLN A 48 8.19 -22.82 -1.41
N VAL A 49 7.06 -23.53 -1.32
CA VAL A 49 7.02 -25.00 -1.45
C VAL A 49 5.88 -25.44 -2.33
N ASP A 50 6.07 -26.59 -2.98
CA ASP A 50 5.05 -27.29 -3.75
C ASP A 50 4.56 -28.56 -3.03
N THR A 51 3.59 -29.26 -3.64
CA THR A 51 3.03 -30.49 -3.08
C THR A 51 4.04 -31.62 -2.89
N SER A 52 5.14 -31.65 -3.65
CA SER A 52 6.16 -32.68 -3.55
C SER A 52 6.98 -32.53 -2.27
N VAL A 53 7.44 -31.30 -2.01
CA VAL A 53 8.13 -30.93 -0.76
C VAL A 53 7.19 -31.12 0.42
N ILE A 54 5.91 -30.79 0.26
CA ILE A 54 4.93 -30.97 1.32
C ILE A 54 4.75 -32.44 1.68
N SER A 55 4.59 -33.31 0.68
CA SER A 55 4.45 -34.75 0.90
C SER A 55 5.66 -35.34 1.61
N GLN A 56 6.87 -34.96 1.20
CA GLN A 56 8.10 -35.43 1.82
C GLN A 56 8.22 -34.96 3.27
N ARG A 57 8.08 -33.65 3.51
CA ARG A 57 8.23 -33.04 4.83
C ARG A 57 7.15 -33.53 5.81
N ALA A 58 5.91 -33.69 5.33
CA ALA A 58 4.82 -34.21 6.13
C ALA A 58 5.09 -35.66 6.59
N LYS A 59 5.60 -36.52 5.71
CA LYS A 59 5.96 -37.91 6.05
C LYS A 59 7.11 -37.98 7.07
N GLU A 60 8.08 -37.08 6.96
CA GLU A 60 9.21 -37.01 7.87
C GLU A 60 8.79 -36.57 9.28
N LEU A 61 8.02 -35.47 9.37
CA LEU A 61 7.61 -34.87 10.64
C LEU A 61 6.45 -35.60 11.31
N ASN A 62 5.54 -36.18 10.52
CA ASN A 62 4.30 -36.79 11.01
C ASN A 62 4.21 -38.27 10.61
N LYS A 63 5.15 -39.10 11.09
CA LYS A 63 5.30 -40.52 10.72
C LYS A 63 4.06 -41.40 10.89
N ARG A 64 3.09 -40.96 11.70
CA ARG A 64 1.83 -41.69 11.98
C ARG A 64 0.63 -41.12 11.23
N LEU A 65 0.80 -40.03 10.47
CA LEU A 65 -0.26 -39.32 9.79
C LEU A 65 -0.15 -39.53 8.29
N THR A 66 -1.15 -40.20 7.71
CA THR A 66 -1.24 -40.43 6.28
C THR A 66 -2.39 -39.59 5.72
N ALA A 67 -2.06 -38.53 5.01
CA ALA A 67 -3.04 -37.67 4.35
C ALA A 67 -2.48 -37.15 3.01
N PRO A 68 -3.35 -36.80 2.05
CA PRO A 68 -2.89 -36.17 0.82
C PRO A 68 -2.36 -34.74 1.10
N PRO A 69 -1.41 -34.22 0.30
CA PRO A 69 -0.79 -32.89 0.52
C PRO A 69 -1.81 -31.76 0.65
N GLU A 70 -2.93 -31.83 -0.06
CA GLU A 70 -4.00 -30.83 -0.03
C GLU A 70 -4.70 -30.75 1.34
N ALA A 71 -4.78 -31.87 2.07
CA ALA A 71 -5.33 -31.89 3.42
C ALA A 71 -4.35 -31.25 4.42
N PHE A 72 -3.05 -31.52 4.26
CA PHE A 72 -1.99 -30.83 5.03
C PHE A 72 -2.01 -29.33 4.79
N LEU A 73 -2.09 -28.91 3.52
CA LEU A 73 -2.17 -27.49 3.14
C LEU A 73 -3.40 -26.80 3.71
N ARG A 74 -4.56 -27.47 3.68
CA ARG A 74 -5.79 -26.94 4.29
C ARG A 74 -5.63 -26.76 5.80
N HIS A 75 -5.07 -27.75 6.49
CA HIS A 75 -4.80 -27.64 7.92
C HIS A 75 -3.83 -26.49 8.22
N LEU A 76 -2.75 -26.34 7.44
CA LEU A 76 -1.84 -25.20 7.60
C LEU A 76 -2.54 -23.85 7.37
N ASP A 77 -3.45 -23.74 6.40
CA ASP A 77 -4.25 -22.53 6.20
C ASP A 77 -5.17 -22.26 7.40
N ASP A 78 -5.82 -23.29 7.93
CA ASP A 78 -6.67 -23.18 9.12
C ASP A 78 -5.87 -22.80 10.38
N LEU A 79 -4.59 -23.21 10.49
CA LEU A 79 -3.70 -22.82 11.58
C LEU A 79 -3.23 -21.36 11.46
N LEU A 80 -2.84 -20.94 10.25
CA LEU A 80 -2.28 -19.61 10.03
C LEU A 80 -3.36 -18.54 9.94
N ARG A 81 -4.52 -18.82 9.34
CA ARG A 81 -5.57 -17.82 9.08
C ARG A 81 -6.05 -17.08 10.33
N PRO A 82 -6.29 -17.72 11.49
CA PRO A 82 -6.65 -17.00 12.72
C PRO A 82 -5.52 -16.09 13.17
N LEU A 83 -4.27 -16.55 13.14
CA LEU A 83 -3.09 -15.78 13.55
C LEU A 83 -2.84 -14.59 12.63
N LEU A 84 -3.14 -14.76 11.33
CA LEU A 84 -2.97 -13.72 10.33
C LEU A 84 -4.10 -12.67 10.33
N LYS A 85 -5.26 -12.97 10.94
CA LYS A 85 -6.44 -12.09 10.94
C LYS A 85 -6.76 -11.47 12.30
N ASP A 86 -6.59 -12.21 13.38
CA ASP A 86 -6.89 -11.77 14.75
C ASP A 86 -5.87 -12.39 15.73
N ALA A 87 -4.86 -11.60 16.12
CA ALA A 87 -3.83 -11.98 17.08
C ALA A 87 -4.37 -12.25 18.51
N SER A 88 -5.67 -12.05 18.75
CA SER A 88 -6.36 -12.24 20.03
C SER A 88 -7.03 -13.62 20.16
N CYS A 89 -7.10 -14.41 19.08
CA CYS A 89 -7.65 -15.76 19.14
C CYS A 89 -6.55 -16.74 19.59
N PRO A 90 -6.69 -17.41 20.76
CA PRO A 90 -5.78 -18.47 21.15
C PRO A 90 -5.95 -19.64 20.17
N GLY A 91 -5.09 -19.69 19.16
CA GLY A 91 -4.98 -20.85 18.29
C GLY A 91 -4.56 -22.07 19.11
N THR A 92 -4.95 -23.26 18.68
CA THR A 92 -4.47 -24.53 19.23
C THR A 92 -2.99 -24.81 18.89
N ALA A 93 -2.33 -23.87 18.21
CA ALA A 93 -0.98 -23.99 17.71
C ALA A 93 0.01 -23.19 18.55
N THR A 94 1.12 -23.83 18.90
CA THR A 94 2.29 -23.19 19.50
C THR A 94 3.35 -22.97 18.43
N PHE A 95 3.94 -21.77 18.41
CA PHE A 95 4.99 -21.39 17.48
C PHE A 95 6.31 -21.21 18.21
N SER A 96 7.38 -21.74 17.62
CA SER A 96 8.77 -21.52 18.02
C SER A 96 9.60 -21.16 16.80
N CYS A 97 10.72 -20.47 17.00
CA CYS A 97 11.58 -20.02 15.92
C CYS A 97 13.03 -20.30 16.27
N ASP A 98 13.72 -21.02 15.40
CA ASP A 98 15.15 -21.27 15.50
C ASP A 98 15.87 -20.56 14.36
N ARG A 99 17.01 -19.92 14.67
CA ARG A 99 17.92 -19.39 13.64
C ARG A 99 19.08 -20.34 13.45
N VAL A 100 19.30 -20.76 12.21
CA VAL A 100 20.39 -21.65 11.83
C VAL A 100 21.17 -20.99 10.69
N ALA A 101 22.33 -20.43 11.03
CA ALA A 101 23.11 -19.58 10.12
C ALA A 101 22.24 -18.43 9.55
N GLU A 102 22.10 -18.34 8.23
CA GLU A 102 21.27 -17.34 7.54
C GLU A 102 19.80 -17.76 7.36
N ALA A 103 19.47 -19.01 7.70
CA ALA A 103 18.12 -19.54 7.59
C ALA A 103 17.32 -19.37 8.89
N LEU A 104 16.00 -19.20 8.73
CA LEU A 104 15.04 -19.15 9.82
C LEU A 104 14.11 -20.36 9.72
N ILE A 105 14.06 -21.15 10.79
CA ILE A 105 13.16 -22.30 10.88
C ILE A 105 12.01 -21.92 11.82
N LEU A 106 10.83 -21.67 11.25
CA LEU A 106 9.61 -21.41 12.02
C LEU A 106 8.89 -22.74 12.22
N GLN A 107 8.78 -23.18 13.47
CA GLN A 107 8.15 -24.43 13.84
C GLN A 107 6.75 -24.17 14.35
N VAL A 108 5.80 -24.99 13.91
CA VAL A 108 4.44 -25.00 14.43
C VAL A 108 4.11 -26.39 14.95
N ARG A 109 3.61 -26.41 16.19
CA ARG A 109 3.07 -27.59 16.84
C ARG A 109 1.60 -27.37 17.11
N SER A 110 0.75 -28.24 16.61
CA SER A 110 -0.70 -28.19 16.86
C SER A 110 -1.27 -29.59 17.03
N GLU A 111 -2.59 -29.68 17.08
CA GLU A 111 -3.33 -30.93 17.09
C GLU A 111 -4.24 -31.00 15.86
N LEU A 112 -4.28 -32.18 15.23
CA LEU A 112 -5.18 -32.50 14.14
C LEU A 112 -5.99 -33.73 14.54
N SER A 113 -7.27 -33.53 14.89
CA SER A 113 -8.20 -34.60 15.28
C SER A 113 -7.69 -35.52 16.41
N GLY A 114 -7.17 -34.96 17.51
CA GLY A 114 -6.62 -35.75 18.62
C GLY A 114 -5.16 -36.16 18.44
N LEU A 115 -4.57 -35.95 17.25
CA LEU A 115 -3.19 -36.36 16.96
C LEU A 115 -2.25 -35.16 16.94
N PRO A 116 -1.05 -35.28 17.54
CA PRO A 116 -0.02 -34.26 17.43
C PRO A 116 0.36 -34.01 15.98
N PHE A 117 0.38 -32.74 15.60
CA PHE A 117 0.76 -32.27 14.28
C PHE A 117 1.99 -31.36 14.39
N TYR A 118 2.98 -31.61 13.53
CA TYR A 118 4.23 -30.86 13.48
C TYR A 118 4.51 -30.36 12.06
N TRP A 119 4.92 -29.11 11.96
CA TRP A 119 5.38 -28.55 10.70
C TRP A 119 6.51 -27.55 10.92
N ASN A 120 7.51 -27.59 10.04
CA ASN A 120 8.64 -26.67 10.05
C ASN A 120 8.66 -25.91 8.72
N PHE A 121 8.58 -24.60 8.78
CA PHE A 121 8.85 -23.69 7.66
C PHE A 121 10.35 -23.42 7.60
N HIS A 122 10.99 -23.71 6.47
CA HIS A 122 12.42 -23.56 6.27
C HIS A 122 12.67 -22.33 5.39
N CYS A 123 12.73 -21.17 6.03
CA CYS A 123 12.83 -19.90 5.34
C CYS A 123 14.31 -19.52 5.13
N ILE A 124 14.63 -19.11 3.90
CA ILE A 124 15.94 -18.56 3.53
C ILE A 124 15.85 -17.04 3.39
N LEU A 125 16.98 -16.33 3.33
CA LEU A 125 16.95 -14.89 3.10
C LEU A 125 16.18 -14.54 1.83
N ALA A 126 15.22 -13.61 1.97
CA ALA A 126 14.41 -13.16 0.86
C ALA A 126 15.27 -12.38 -0.13
N SER A 127 15.01 -12.59 -1.42
CA SER A 127 15.72 -11.85 -2.46
C SER A 127 15.46 -10.33 -2.35
N PRO A 128 16.40 -9.47 -2.78
CA PRO A 128 16.19 -8.02 -2.79
C PRO A 128 14.94 -7.59 -3.58
N SER A 129 14.57 -8.35 -4.61
CA SER A 129 13.33 -8.13 -5.37
C SER A 129 12.09 -8.30 -4.50
N LEU A 130 12.01 -9.39 -3.72
CA LEU A 130 10.89 -9.65 -2.81
C LEU A 130 10.81 -8.59 -1.71
N VAL A 131 11.95 -8.20 -1.13
CA VAL A 131 12.00 -7.11 -0.13
C VAL A 131 11.49 -5.80 -0.75
N SER A 132 11.92 -5.49 -1.97
CA SER A 132 11.47 -4.29 -2.68
C SER A 132 9.96 -4.30 -2.93
N GLN A 133 9.41 -5.42 -3.41
CA GLN A 133 8.00 -5.55 -3.77
C GLN A 133 7.07 -5.61 -2.56
N HIS A 134 7.48 -6.25 -1.47
CA HIS A 134 6.63 -6.47 -0.30
C HIS A 134 6.78 -5.43 0.80
N LEU A 135 7.90 -4.70 0.86
CA LEU A 135 8.15 -3.70 1.90
C LEU A 135 8.47 -2.33 1.31
N ILE A 136 9.57 -2.18 0.57
CA ILE A 136 10.10 -0.85 0.21
C ILE A 136 9.11 -0.04 -0.63
N ARG A 137 8.66 -0.60 -1.77
CA ARG A 137 7.74 0.11 -2.68
C ARG A 137 6.38 0.38 -2.03
N PRO A 138 5.73 -0.59 -1.35
CA PRO A 138 4.47 -0.32 -0.66
C PRO A 138 4.60 0.75 0.43
N LEU A 139 5.61 0.68 1.30
CA LEU A 139 5.80 1.65 2.38
C LEU A 139 6.08 3.06 1.85
N MET A 140 6.85 3.18 0.77
CA MET A 140 7.06 4.45 0.08
C MET A 140 5.77 5.00 -0.52
N GLY A 141 4.98 4.15 -1.19
CA GLY A 141 3.68 4.53 -1.73
C GLY A 141 2.68 4.95 -0.65
N MET A 142 2.67 4.27 0.49
CA MET A 142 1.85 4.64 1.66
C MET A 142 2.27 6.00 2.22
N SER A 143 3.58 6.26 2.33
CA SER A 143 4.09 7.55 2.82
C SER A 143 3.65 8.71 1.92
N LEU A 144 3.73 8.52 0.60
CA LEU A 144 3.23 9.49 -0.37
C LEU A 144 1.72 9.70 -0.27
N ALA A 145 0.94 8.63 -0.11
CA ALA A 145 -0.51 8.71 0.05
C ALA A 145 -0.91 9.44 1.34
N LEU A 146 -0.24 9.15 2.46
CA LEU A 146 -0.45 9.85 3.74
C LEU A 146 -0.08 11.33 3.63
N GLN A 147 1.00 11.67 2.93
CA GLN A 147 1.35 13.07 2.70
C GLN A 147 0.28 13.82 1.89
N CYS A 148 -0.31 13.17 0.88
CA CYS A 148 -1.47 13.74 0.17
C CYS A 148 -2.67 13.94 1.11
N GLN A 149 -2.97 12.98 1.99
CA GLN A 149 -4.04 13.14 2.98
C GLN A 149 -3.80 14.32 3.92
N VAL A 150 -2.56 14.52 4.39
CA VAL A 150 -2.20 15.68 5.22
C VAL A 150 -2.49 16.98 4.48
N ARG A 151 -2.06 17.11 3.22
CA ARG A 151 -2.31 18.32 2.41
C ARG A 151 -3.81 18.57 2.17
N ASP A 152 -4.57 17.53 1.88
CA ASP A 152 -6.02 17.64 1.65
C ASP A 152 -6.74 18.07 2.94
N LEU A 153 -6.33 17.53 4.09
CA LEU A 153 -6.84 17.93 5.41
C LEU A 153 -6.43 19.37 5.77
N THR A 154 -5.21 19.79 5.49
CA THR A 154 -4.76 21.19 5.65
C THR A 154 -5.65 22.15 4.85
N THR A 155 -5.96 21.80 3.60
CA THR A 155 -6.84 22.61 2.75
C THR A 155 -8.26 22.67 3.34
N LEU A 156 -8.78 21.55 3.82
CA LEU A 156 -10.11 21.49 4.46
C LEU A 156 -10.17 22.33 5.74
N LEU A 157 -9.09 22.36 6.54
CA LEU A 157 -8.98 23.18 7.74
C LEU A 157 -9.01 24.68 7.40
N HIS A 158 -8.26 25.11 6.38
CA HIS A 158 -8.31 26.50 5.93
C HIS A 158 -9.69 26.90 5.40
N MET A 159 -10.38 26.00 4.67
CA MET A 159 -11.77 26.26 4.26
C MET A 159 -12.71 26.44 5.46
N LYS A 160 -12.47 25.70 6.55
CA LYS A 160 -13.24 25.83 7.78
C LYS A 160 -12.94 27.12 8.53
N ASP A 161 -11.69 27.57 8.55
CA ASP A 161 -11.32 28.85 9.14
C ASP A 161 -11.97 30.03 8.41
N LEU A 162 -12.03 29.99 7.07
CA LEU A 162 -12.75 31.00 6.27
C LEU A 162 -14.25 31.02 6.57
N GLU A 163 -14.87 29.85 6.74
CA GLU A 163 -16.28 29.75 7.13
C GLU A 163 -16.52 30.33 8.53
N ILE A 164 -15.62 30.06 9.49
CA ILE A 164 -15.69 30.62 10.85
C ILE A 164 -15.51 32.15 10.81
N GLN A 165 -14.60 32.66 9.99
CA GLN A 165 -14.37 34.09 9.81
C GLN A 165 -15.61 34.78 9.24
N ASP A 166 -16.26 34.21 8.21
CA ASP A 166 -17.49 34.75 7.61
C ASP A 166 -18.62 34.88 8.66
N TYR A 167 -18.76 33.89 9.55
CA TYR A 167 -19.72 33.98 10.66
C TYR A 167 -19.40 35.15 11.60
N GLN A 168 -18.13 35.35 11.95
CA GLN A 168 -17.70 36.44 12.84
C GLN A 168 -17.93 37.82 12.19
N GLU A 169 -17.59 37.95 10.91
CA GLU A 169 -17.79 39.17 10.11
C GLU A 169 -19.28 39.49 9.91
N SER A 170 -20.12 38.46 9.83
CA SER A 170 -21.58 38.58 9.79
C SER A 170 -22.23 38.91 11.15
N GLY A 171 -21.43 39.06 12.21
CA GLY A 171 -21.90 39.41 13.56
C GLY A 171 -22.42 38.24 14.38
N ALA A 172 -22.20 36.99 13.95
CA ALA A 172 -22.52 35.83 14.75
C ALA A 172 -21.60 35.75 15.97
N THR A 173 -22.18 35.45 17.14
CA THR A 173 -21.43 35.30 18.40
C THR A 173 -21.50 33.86 18.89
N LEU A 174 -20.40 33.38 19.45
CA LEU A 174 -20.34 32.05 20.05
C LEU A 174 -21.16 32.04 21.36
N SER A 175 -21.99 31.02 21.53
CA SER A 175 -22.69 30.78 22.80
C SER A 175 -21.78 30.17 23.88
N ARG A 176 -20.65 29.59 23.47
CA ARG A 176 -19.69 28.89 24.33
C ARG A 176 -18.26 29.20 23.88
N ASP A 177 -17.60 30.13 24.55
CA ASP A 177 -16.27 30.61 24.14
C ASP A 177 -15.19 29.52 24.08
N ARG A 178 -15.29 28.49 24.93
CA ARG A 178 -14.36 27.33 24.94
C ARG A 178 -14.35 26.50 23.64
N LEU A 179 -15.32 26.72 22.74
CA LEU A 179 -15.37 26.05 21.44
C LEU A 179 -14.59 26.81 20.36
N LYS A 180 -14.13 28.03 20.66
CA LYS A 180 -13.29 28.79 19.75
C LYS A 180 -11.96 28.07 19.56
N THR A 181 -11.60 27.81 18.31
CA THR A 181 -10.28 27.30 17.92
C THR A 181 -9.42 28.44 17.40
N GLU A 182 -8.10 28.30 17.55
CA GLU A 182 -7.15 29.17 16.85
C GLU A 182 -7.17 28.84 15.34
N PRO A 183 -6.97 29.83 14.45
CA PRO A 183 -6.82 29.57 13.02
C PRO A 183 -5.70 28.57 12.75
N PHE A 184 -5.93 27.63 11.84
CA PHE A 184 -4.95 26.61 11.51
C PHE A 184 -3.79 27.21 10.71
N GLU A 185 -2.57 26.87 11.11
CA GLU A 185 -1.33 27.30 10.44
C GLU A 185 -0.38 26.11 10.33
N GLU A 186 -0.04 25.75 9.10
CA GLU A 186 0.65 24.50 8.77
C GLU A 186 2.07 24.44 9.35
N SER A 187 2.85 25.53 9.26
CA SER A 187 4.23 25.58 9.74
C SER A 187 4.32 25.30 11.24
N SER A 188 3.54 26.01 12.04
CA SER A 188 3.50 25.85 13.50
C SER A 188 3.00 24.46 13.89
N PHE A 189 2.02 23.92 13.17
CA PHE A 189 1.56 22.55 13.38
C PHE A 189 2.69 21.55 13.15
N LEU A 190 3.40 21.64 12.02
CA LEU A 190 4.49 20.72 11.68
C LEU A 190 5.65 20.86 12.66
N GLU A 191 6.09 22.07 12.98
CA GLU A 191 7.15 22.31 13.97
C GLU A 191 6.81 21.68 15.33
N ARG A 192 5.58 21.92 15.82
CA ARG A 192 5.10 21.32 17.08
C ARG A 192 5.04 19.80 16.99
N PHE A 193 4.54 19.25 15.87
CA PHE A 193 4.48 17.80 15.67
C PHE A 193 5.86 17.16 15.69
N MET A 194 6.84 17.76 14.99
CA MET A 194 8.21 17.25 14.89
C MET A 194 8.91 17.19 16.25
N VAL A 195 8.63 18.14 17.14
CA VAL A 195 9.24 18.20 18.47
C VAL A 195 8.47 17.35 19.49
N GLU A 196 7.14 17.46 19.53
CA GLU A 196 6.33 16.90 20.62
C GLU A 196 5.80 15.50 20.34
N LYS A 197 5.55 15.15 19.07
CA LYS A 197 4.81 13.92 18.70
C LYS A 197 5.63 12.92 17.90
N LEU A 198 6.55 13.38 17.06
CA LEU A 198 7.33 12.53 16.18
C LEU A 198 8.04 11.38 16.91
N PRO A 199 8.72 11.56 18.07
CA PRO A 199 9.45 10.47 18.73
C PRO A 199 8.59 9.26 19.09
N GLU A 200 7.34 9.48 19.50
CA GLU A 200 6.39 8.41 19.80
C GLU A 200 5.71 7.92 18.52
N ALA A 201 5.34 8.83 17.62
CA ALA A 201 4.61 8.52 16.39
C ALA A 201 5.43 7.67 15.38
N CYS A 202 6.76 7.81 15.36
CA CYS A 202 7.64 7.03 14.49
C CYS A 202 8.21 5.76 15.15
N SER A 203 7.82 5.47 16.40
CA SER A 203 8.24 4.25 17.09
C SER A 203 7.62 3.02 16.44
N VAL A 204 8.44 2.25 15.73
CA VAL A 204 8.00 1.00 15.06
C VAL A 204 7.83 -0.14 16.07
N GLY A 205 8.59 -0.11 17.17
CA GLY A 205 8.56 -1.14 18.21
C GLY A 205 8.75 -2.55 17.64
N ASP A 206 7.83 -3.44 17.99
CA ASP A 206 7.76 -4.83 17.52
C ASP A 206 6.93 -5.01 16.22
N GLY A 207 6.55 -3.90 15.58
CA GLY A 207 5.74 -3.88 14.36
C GLY A 207 4.23 -3.95 14.57
N ARG A 208 3.73 -4.13 15.80
CA ARG A 208 2.28 -4.12 16.08
C ARG A 208 1.55 -2.87 15.59
N PRO A 209 2.07 -1.63 15.76
CA PRO A 209 1.37 -0.43 15.27
C PRO A 209 1.14 -0.46 13.76
N PHE A 210 2.09 -0.98 12.99
CA PHE A 210 1.95 -1.16 11.54
C PHE A 210 0.84 -2.17 11.19
N ILE A 211 0.71 -3.25 11.97
CA ILE A 211 -0.35 -4.25 11.75
C ILE A 211 -1.73 -3.71 12.17
N ALA A 212 -1.82 -3.02 13.30
CA ALA A 212 -3.08 -2.50 13.81
C ALA A 212 -3.65 -1.36 12.95
N ASN A 213 -2.80 -0.46 12.46
CA ASN A 213 -3.26 0.81 11.91
C ASN A 213 -3.12 0.92 10.39
N LEU A 214 -2.18 0.20 9.76
CA LEU A 214 -1.74 0.51 8.39
C LEU A 214 -2.01 -0.59 7.36
N GLN A 215 -2.49 -1.77 7.74
CA GLN A 215 -2.69 -2.88 6.79
C GLN A 215 -3.74 -2.59 5.71
N SER A 216 -4.80 -1.85 6.03
CA SER A 216 -5.80 -1.46 5.03
C SER A 216 -5.17 -0.63 3.91
N MET A 217 -4.33 0.35 4.28
CA MET A 217 -3.62 1.19 3.32
C MET A 217 -2.53 0.41 2.58
N TYR A 218 -1.76 -0.42 3.28
CA TYR A 218 -0.77 -1.32 2.67
C TYR A 218 -1.40 -2.15 1.55
N MET A 219 -2.55 -2.77 1.84
CA MET A 219 -3.30 -3.57 0.88
C MET A 219 -3.85 -2.77 -0.30
N ALA A 220 -4.27 -1.52 -0.09
CA ALA A 220 -4.71 -0.65 -1.18
C ALA A 220 -3.53 -0.30 -2.12
N VAL A 221 -2.36 0.03 -1.54
CA VAL A 221 -1.16 0.40 -2.30
C VAL A 221 -0.60 -0.79 -3.08
N THR A 222 -0.49 -1.97 -2.48
CA THR A 222 0.00 -3.18 -3.17
C THR A 222 -0.91 -3.57 -4.33
N ARG A 223 -2.24 -3.51 -4.15
CA ARG A 223 -3.21 -3.74 -5.22
C ARG A 223 -3.05 -2.77 -6.39
N GLN A 224 -2.85 -1.49 -6.09
CA GLN A 224 -2.66 -0.47 -7.11
C GLN A 224 -1.38 -0.71 -7.92
N ALA A 225 -0.27 -1.06 -7.25
CA ALA A 225 0.99 -1.36 -7.90
C ALA A 225 0.89 -2.51 -8.91
N ILE A 226 0.14 -3.57 -8.57
CA ILE A 226 -0.08 -4.71 -9.47
C ILE A 226 -0.91 -4.30 -10.69
N GLN A 227 -2.00 -3.54 -10.49
CA GLN A 227 -2.86 -3.08 -11.58
C GLN A 227 -2.10 -2.19 -12.57
N VAL A 228 -1.23 -1.31 -12.08
CA VAL A 228 -0.38 -0.46 -12.93
C VAL A 228 0.64 -1.30 -13.69
N GLY A 229 1.28 -2.27 -13.04
CA GLY A 229 2.24 -3.19 -13.67
C GLY A 229 1.62 -4.03 -14.81
N GLN A 230 0.40 -4.52 -14.63
CA GLN A 230 -0.32 -5.29 -15.64
C GLN A 230 -0.69 -4.44 -16.86
N LYS A 231 -1.17 -3.20 -16.66
CA LYS A 231 -1.50 -2.27 -17.76
C LYS A 231 -0.29 -1.93 -18.64
N HIS A 232 0.89 -1.83 -18.05
CA HIS A 232 2.13 -1.59 -18.81
C HIS A 232 2.57 -2.80 -19.63
N HIS A 233 2.32 -4.03 -19.15
CA HIS A 233 2.59 -5.25 -19.91
C HIS A 233 1.64 -5.43 -21.10
N ASP A 234 0.34 -5.15 -20.93
CA ASP A 234 -0.66 -5.33 -21.99
C ASP A 234 -0.56 -4.27 -23.11
N THR A 235 0.03 -3.11 -22.82
CA THR A 235 0.26 -2.04 -23.81
C THR A 235 1.51 -2.31 -24.66
N GLY A 236 2.38 -3.24 -24.26
CA GLY A 236 3.65 -3.55 -24.93
C GLY A 236 3.56 -4.60 -26.04
N THR A 237 2.43 -5.31 -26.20
CA THR A 237 2.31 -6.45 -27.13
C THR A 237 1.57 -6.14 -28.43
N TYR A 238 1.13 -4.89 -28.66
CA TYR A 238 0.45 -4.49 -29.90
C TYR A 238 0.96 -3.15 -30.44
N SER A 239 2.24 -3.08 -30.79
CA SER A 239 2.77 -2.20 -31.86
C SER A 239 4.24 -2.48 -32.11
N ARG A 240 4.52 -3.52 -32.89
CA ARG A 240 5.75 -3.60 -33.68
C ARG A 240 5.35 -3.86 -35.13
N GLY A 241 4.88 -2.79 -35.77
CA GLY A 241 4.86 -2.73 -37.23
C GLY A 241 6.29 -2.52 -37.71
N ASP A 242 6.77 -3.44 -38.54
CA ASP A 242 7.99 -3.25 -39.31
C ASP A 242 7.91 -1.97 -40.15
N PRO A 243 9.05 -1.30 -40.35
CA PRO A 243 9.42 -1.02 -41.72
C PRO A 243 10.85 -1.49 -42.02
N HIS A 244 10.91 -2.40 -43.00
CA HIS A 244 11.96 -2.61 -43.99
C HIS A 244 13.28 -1.81 -43.87
N THR A 245 14.33 -2.61 -43.70
CA THR A 245 15.68 -2.53 -44.26
C THR A 245 15.88 -1.58 -45.45
N SER A 246 16.88 -0.69 -45.36
CA SER A 246 18.01 -0.59 -46.32
C SER A 246 19.07 0.44 -45.89
N SER A 247 20.21 -0.09 -45.44
CA SER A 247 21.62 0.30 -45.67
C SER A 247 22.01 1.76 -45.94
N SER A 248 22.93 2.31 -45.13
CA SER A 248 24.28 2.62 -45.64
C SER A 248 25.32 2.86 -44.52
N ALA A 249 26.45 2.16 -44.68
CA ALA A 249 27.85 2.45 -44.35
C ALA A 249 28.31 2.91 -42.95
N PHE A 250 29.19 2.07 -42.39
CA PHE A 250 30.21 2.35 -41.38
C PHE A 250 31.13 3.52 -41.75
N SER A 251 31.60 4.29 -40.75
CA SER A 251 33.04 4.59 -40.52
C SER A 251 33.28 5.38 -39.22
N GLN A 252 33.99 4.70 -38.30
CA GLN A 252 35.06 5.14 -37.40
C GLN A 252 35.47 6.63 -37.40
N GLY A 253 35.61 7.22 -36.20
CA GLY A 253 36.30 8.51 -35.98
C GLY A 253 36.43 8.88 -34.51
N THR A 254 37.64 8.79 -33.98
CA THR A 254 38.07 9.01 -32.60
C THR A 254 38.19 10.50 -32.24
N ASP A 255 37.98 10.79 -30.95
CA ASP A 255 38.69 11.77 -30.11
C ASP A 255 38.42 13.29 -30.14
N ASN A 256 38.28 13.77 -28.89
CA ASN A 256 38.77 15.02 -28.31
C ASN A 256 37.82 16.23 -28.07
N GLN A 257 37.47 16.35 -26.79
CA GLN A 257 37.82 17.44 -25.86
C GLN A 257 37.31 18.89 -26.07
N ARG A 258 36.75 19.41 -24.96
CA ARG A 258 36.84 20.80 -24.43
C ARG A 258 36.02 21.86 -25.17
N LEU A 259 35.51 22.94 -24.59
CA LEU A 259 35.36 23.50 -23.24
C LEU A 259 34.48 24.77 -23.44
N ASN A 260 33.54 25.03 -22.52
CA ASN A 260 32.92 26.31 -22.12
C ASN A 260 32.73 27.49 -23.11
N GLN A 261 31.49 28.02 -23.13
CA GLN A 261 31.10 29.42 -22.81
C GLN A 261 29.60 29.56 -23.18
N LEU A 262 28.66 29.71 -22.24
CA LEU A 262 28.24 30.94 -21.53
C LEU A 262 28.13 32.17 -22.46
N GLU A 263 26.89 32.54 -22.83
CA GLU A 263 26.44 33.93 -23.02
C GLU A 263 24.91 33.96 -23.32
N GLU A 264 24.13 34.44 -22.36
CA GLU A 264 22.92 35.29 -22.54
C GLU A 264 23.35 36.72 -22.11
N PRO A 265 22.65 37.84 -22.43
CA PRO A 265 21.21 38.01 -22.72
C PRO A 265 20.97 38.94 -23.97
N VAL A 266 19.75 39.34 -24.36
CA VAL A 266 19.04 40.57 -23.94
C VAL A 266 17.63 40.61 -24.54
N SER A 267 16.70 41.11 -23.73
CA SER A 267 15.29 41.47 -23.90
C SER A 267 14.92 42.31 -25.13
N SER A 268 13.65 42.25 -25.56
CA SER A 268 12.75 43.42 -25.80
C SER A 268 11.37 43.00 -26.34
N THR A 269 10.30 43.41 -25.65
CA THR A 269 8.95 43.67 -26.21
C THR A 269 8.81 45.19 -26.37
N PRO A 270 7.94 45.75 -27.25
CA PRO A 270 6.60 46.12 -26.75
C PRO A 270 5.44 46.29 -27.79
N SER A 271 4.21 46.31 -27.25
CA SER A 271 3.02 47.14 -27.62
C SER A 271 1.98 46.71 -28.70
N LEU A 272 0.72 46.73 -28.24
CA LEU A 272 -0.58 46.75 -28.94
C LEU A 272 -0.84 48.04 -29.76
N PRO A 273 -1.78 48.03 -30.73
CA PRO A 273 -3.11 48.66 -30.51
C PRO A 273 -4.32 47.91 -31.17
N GLY A 274 -5.55 48.12 -30.66
CA GLY A 274 -6.84 47.82 -31.34
C GLY A 274 -7.42 49.06 -32.06
N PRO A 275 -8.73 49.17 -32.42
CA PRO A 275 -9.87 48.22 -32.37
C PRO A 275 -10.75 48.17 -33.68
N GLU A 276 -11.97 47.61 -33.58
CA GLU A 276 -13.15 47.60 -34.50
C GLU A 276 -13.18 46.47 -35.56
N THR A 277 -14.25 45.67 -35.79
CA THR A 277 -15.71 45.92 -35.86
C THR A 277 -16.49 44.58 -35.78
N GLU A 278 -17.68 44.55 -35.14
CA GLU A 278 -18.71 43.50 -35.32
C GLU A 278 -19.51 43.71 -36.63
N PRO A 279 -20.26 42.71 -37.14
CA PRO A 279 -21.70 42.65 -36.81
C PRO A 279 -22.30 41.23 -36.65
N THR A 280 -23.14 41.10 -35.62
CA THR A 280 -24.57 40.70 -35.64
C THR A 280 -25.02 39.50 -36.50
N VAL A 281 -25.77 38.56 -35.90
CA VAL A 281 -27.19 38.22 -36.26
C VAL A 281 -27.75 37.02 -35.46
N SER A 282 -28.83 37.34 -34.72
CA SER A 282 -30.11 36.63 -34.53
C SER A 282 -30.25 35.41 -33.59
N SER A 283 -31.33 35.52 -32.81
CA SER A 283 -31.79 34.73 -31.66
C SER A 283 -33.15 34.06 -31.90
N GLY A 284 -33.33 32.85 -31.36
CA GLY A 284 -34.60 32.26 -30.87
C GLY A 284 -35.18 31.06 -31.67
N PRO A 285 -36.15 30.26 -31.14
CA PRO A 285 -36.47 29.92 -29.72
C PRO A 285 -36.74 28.40 -29.44
N MET A 286 -36.83 28.06 -28.14
CA MET A 286 -37.58 26.96 -27.47
C MET A 286 -37.37 25.46 -27.83
N GLN A 287 -37.02 24.63 -26.82
CA GLN A 287 -37.91 23.62 -26.18
C GLN A 287 -37.17 22.78 -25.12
N LYS A 288 -37.87 22.44 -24.03
CA LYS A 288 -37.46 21.58 -22.90
C LYS A 288 -38.23 20.25 -23.00
N PRO A 289 -37.68 19.11 -22.54
CA PRO A 289 -38.41 18.36 -21.50
C PRO A 289 -37.46 17.68 -20.46
N GLN A 290 -37.65 17.94 -19.17
CA GLN A 290 -38.31 17.08 -18.15
C GLN A 290 -37.32 16.21 -17.35
N LEU A 291 -37.10 16.58 -16.09
CA LEU A 291 -36.50 15.72 -15.05
C LEU A 291 -37.51 15.54 -13.91
N LEU A 292 -37.60 14.28 -13.48
CA LEU A 292 -38.60 13.68 -12.60
C LEU A 292 -38.61 14.31 -11.20
N LYS A 293 -39.82 14.64 -10.71
CA LYS A 293 -40.07 15.11 -9.35
C LYS A 293 -40.00 13.94 -8.37
N VAL A 294 -39.02 13.96 -7.45
CA VAL A 294 -39.05 13.13 -6.23
C VAL A 294 -39.47 14.00 -5.04
N LYS A 295 -40.51 13.55 -4.33
CA LYS A 295 -41.15 14.23 -3.20
C LYS A 295 -40.21 14.34 -1.99
N ARG A 296 -39.98 15.57 -1.49
CA ARG A 296 -39.32 15.82 -0.19
C ARG A 296 -40.25 15.43 0.97
N LYS A 297 -39.74 14.58 1.88
CA LYS A 297 -40.37 14.22 3.16
C LYS A 297 -39.95 15.28 4.19
N LYS A 298 -40.92 15.95 4.84
CA LYS A 298 -40.68 16.93 5.92
C LYS A 298 -40.08 16.22 7.15
N LEU A 299 -38.92 16.66 7.62
CA LEU A 299 -38.39 16.33 8.95
C LEU A 299 -38.96 17.34 9.96
N ARG A 300 -39.56 16.82 11.03
CA ARG A 300 -40.08 17.59 12.18
C ARG A 300 -38.91 18.20 12.96
N GLY A 301 -39.07 19.45 13.38
CA GLY A 301 -38.12 20.18 14.20
C GLY A 301 -37.96 19.58 15.61
N LEU A 302 -36.74 19.66 16.11
CA LEU A 302 -36.32 19.28 17.45
C LEU A 302 -36.02 20.54 18.25
N PHE A 303 -37.05 21.17 18.81
CA PHE A 303 -36.96 22.01 20.00
C PHE A 303 -38.32 21.93 20.72
N SER A 304 -38.30 21.46 21.97
CA SER A 304 -39.39 21.63 22.95
C SER A 304 -38.97 22.73 23.91
#